data_AF-A0A966X4J8-F1
#
_entry.id   AF-A0A966X4J8-F1
#
_cell.length_a   1.000
_cell.length_b   1.000
_cell.length_c   1.000
_cell.angle_alpha   90.00
_cell.angle_beta   90.00
_cell.angle_gamma   90.00
#
_symmetry.space_group_name_H-M   'P 1'
#
loop_
_entity.id
_entity.type
_entity.pdbx_description
1 polymer ?
#
loop_
_entity_poly.entity_id
_entity_poly.type
_entity_poly.pdbx_seq_one_letter_code
_entity_poly.pdbx_strand_id
1 'polypeptide(L)'
;PGSQVMAIWEGTRPLLVEAQALVDESMQSNPRRIAVGFESQRLAMLLAVLHRHGGLQLGDQDVYLNAVGGVRVEETSSDLAVLLAVISSARNRTLPSDLICFGEIGLSGEVRPVSYGPERLREAVKHGFKRALVPKANLPKEQIGDMSVHPVQHLSDAMKLIQDWM
;
A
#
# COMPACT_ATOMS: atom_id res chain seq x y z
N PRO A 1 -1.60 1.39 14.02
CA PRO A 1 -1.94 0.32 13.04
C PRO A 1 -2.95 0.82 12.01
N GLY A 2 -3.01 0.19 10.85
CA GLY A 2 -3.99 0.53 9.80
C GLY A 2 -3.65 1.77 8.99
N SER A 3 -2.39 2.18 8.90
CA SER A 3 -1.99 3.35 8.13
C SER A 3 -0.72 3.06 7.34
N GLN A 4 -0.68 3.54 6.09
CA GLN A 4 0.51 3.49 5.25
C GLN A 4 0.54 4.68 4.29
N VAL A 5 1.69 5.36 4.23
CA VAL A 5 1.92 6.46 3.28
C VAL A 5 2.41 5.93 1.94
N MET A 6 1.91 6.53 0.87
CA MET A 6 2.28 6.24 -0.51
C MET A 6 2.63 7.51 -1.27
N ALA A 7 3.41 7.33 -2.34
CA ALA A 7 3.62 8.37 -3.34
C ALA A 7 2.73 8.08 -4.55
N ILE A 8 1.77 8.97 -4.81
CA ILE A 8 0.95 8.98 -6.04
C ILE A 8 1.49 10.03 -7.03
N TRP A 9 1.00 10.06 -8.27
CA TRP A 9 1.34 10.99 -9.33
C TRP A 9 0.10 11.79 -9.70
N GLU A 10 0.14 13.09 -9.38
CA GLU A 10 -0.96 14.02 -9.63
C GLU A 10 -0.50 15.07 -10.64
N GLY A 11 -1.07 15.02 -11.84
CA GLY A 11 -0.69 15.89 -12.95
C GLY A 11 0.78 15.72 -13.34
N THR A 12 1.63 16.64 -12.87
CA THR A 12 3.05 16.72 -13.24
C THR A 12 4.01 16.44 -12.08
N ARG A 13 3.50 16.12 -10.89
CA ARG A 13 4.34 15.93 -9.71
C ARG A 13 3.89 14.74 -8.86
N PRO A 14 4.82 14.15 -8.08
CA PRO A 14 4.45 13.22 -7.04
C PRO A 14 3.72 13.94 -5.90
N LEU A 15 2.70 13.29 -5.32
CA LEU A 15 1.99 13.71 -4.12
C LEU A 15 2.05 12.57 -3.09
N LEU A 16 2.37 12.90 -1.83
CA LEU A 16 2.35 11.94 -0.74
C LEU A 16 0.96 11.89 -0.11
N VAL A 17 0.37 10.70 -0.05
CA VAL A 17 -0.98 10.48 0.47
C VAL A 17 -0.94 9.33 1.47
N GLU A 18 -1.69 9.45 2.55
CA GLU A 18 -1.83 8.39 3.54
C GLU A 18 -3.11 7.60 3.27
N ALA A 19 -2.98 6.27 3.17
CA ALA A 19 -4.09 5.34 3.18
C ALA A 19 -4.33 4.85 4.61
N GLN A 20 -5.57 4.97 5.08
CA GLN A 20 -6.00 4.45 6.38
C GLN A 20 -7.00 3.32 6.18
N ALA A 21 -6.78 2.21 6.88
CA ALA A 21 -7.65 1.05 6.86
C ALA A 21 -8.12 0.70 8.28
N LEU A 22 -9.41 0.41 8.41
CA LEU A 22 -10.00 -0.20 9.59
C LEU A 22 -10.59 -1.55 9.18
N VAL A 23 -10.10 -2.62 9.79
CA VAL A 23 -10.60 -3.98 9.62
C VAL A 23 -11.21 -4.42 10.94
N ASP A 24 -12.47 -4.87 10.91
CA ASP A 24 -13.21 -5.27 12.10
C ASP A 24 -14.11 -6.48 11.80
N GLU A 25 -14.56 -7.19 12.83
CA GLU A 25 -15.46 -8.33 12.69
C GLU A 25 -16.82 -7.89 12.13
N SER A 26 -17.31 -8.57 11.08
CA SER A 26 -18.63 -8.26 10.52
C SER A 26 -19.75 -8.88 11.34
N MET A 27 -20.74 -8.07 11.71
CA MET A 27 -21.99 -8.53 12.31
C MET A 27 -23.04 -8.94 11.25
N GLN A 28 -22.70 -8.86 9.97
CA GLN A 28 -23.60 -9.10 8.83
C GLN A 28 -23.15 -10.32 8.01
N SER A 29 -24.10 -10.95 7.31
CA SER A 29 -23.83 -12.07 6.40
C SER A 29 -22.99 -11.69 5.18
N ASN A 30 -23.01 -10.42 4.77
CA ASN A 30 -22.14 -9.88 3.74
C ASN A 30 -21.35 -8.69 4.31
N PRO A 31 -20.03 -8.85 4.55
CA PRO A 31 -19.22 -7.79 5.10
C PRO A 31 -19.12 -6.56 4.20
N ARG A 32 -19.02 -5.39 4.84
CA ARG A 32 -18.86 -4.08 4.22
C ARG A 32 -17.45 -3.93 3.68
N ARG A 33 -17.35 -3.34 2.48
CA ARG A 33 -16.09 -2.98 1.82
C ARG A 33 -16.25 -1.55 1.35
N ILE A 34 -15.94 -0.60 2.23
CA ILE A 34 -16.19 0.83 1.99
C ILE A 34 -14.87 1.52 1.71
N ALA A 35 -14.80 2.26 0.61
CA ALA A 35 -13.64 3.04 0.25
C ALA A 35 -14.03 4.52 0.05
N VAL A 36 -13.31 5.42 0.71
CA VAL A 36 -13.44 6.88 0.58
C VAL A 36 -12.13 7.44 0.02
N GLY A 37 -12.20 8.15 -1.10
CA GLY A 37 -11.02 8.61 -1.83
C GLY A 37 -10.32 7.53 -2.67
N PHE A 38 -10.81 6.29 -2.63
CA PHE A 38 -10.40 5.17 -3.49
C PHE A 38 -11.62 4.53 -4.15
N GLU A 39 -11.37 3.72 -5.17
CA GLU A 39 -12.40 2.96 -5.87
C GLU A 39 -12.74 1.66 -5.11
N SER A 40 -14.04 1.40 -4.88
CA SER A 40 -14.49 0.31 -4.01
C SER A 40 -14.36 -1.09 -4.64
N GLN A 41 -14.54 -1.21 -5.96
CA GLN A 41 -14.33 -2.46 -6.69
C GLN A 41 -12.85 -2.85 -6.68
N ARG A 42 -11.93 -1.87 -6.75
CA ARG A 42 -10.49 -2.05 -6.59
C ARG A 42 -10.16 -2.58 -5.21
N LEU A 43 -10.73 -2.00 -4.15
CA LEU A 43 -10.58 -2.54 -2.79
C LEU A 43 -11.03 -4.01 -2.73
N ALA A 44 -12.23 -4.34 -3.26
CA ALA A 44 -12.72 -5.72 -3.25
C ALA A 44 -11.77 -6.69 -3.99
N MET A 45 -11.24 -6.28 -5.15
CA MET A 45 -10.26 -7.04 -5.91
C MET A 45 -8.96 -7.24 -5.12
N LEU A 46 -8.43 -6.18 -4.50
CA LEU A 46 -7.21 -6.23 -3.70
C LEU A 46 -7.36 -7.17 -2.50
N LEU A 47 -8.50 -7.14 -1.81
CA LEU A 47 -8.79 -8.07 -0.71
C LEU A 47 -8.82 -9.53 -1.20
N ALA A 48 -9.35 -9.80 -2.40
CA ALA A 48 -9.33 -11.14 -2.98
C ALA A 48 -7.90 -11.62 -3.30
N VAL A 49 -7.05 -10.74 -3.83
CA VAL A 49 -5.62 -11.03 -4.08
C VAL A 49 -4.89 -11.26 -2.75
N LEU A 50 -5.14 -10.42 -1.73
CA LEU A 50 -4.55 -10.56 -0.40
C LEU A 50 -4.93 -11.89 0.26
N HIS A 51 -6.17 -12.31 0.12
CA HIS A 51 -6.61 -13.62 0.59
C HIS A 51 -5.87 -14.75 -0.15
N ARG A 52 -5.86 -14.73 -1.49
CA ARG A 52 -5.28 -15.80 -2.30
C ARG A 52 -3.76 -15.92 -2.16
N HIS A 53 -3.06 -14.80 -2.10
CA HIS A 53 -1.60 -14.73 -2.23
C HIS A 53 -0.88 -14.25 -0.97
N GLY A 54 -1.59 -13.55 -0.08
CA GLY A 54 -1.09 -13.14 1.24
C GLY A 54 -1.58 -14.04 2.39
N GLY A 55 -2.55 -14.92 2.13
CA GLY A 55 -3.05 -15.89 3.12
C GLY A 55 -3.87 -15.28 4.26
N LEU A 56 -4.31 -14.03 4.12
CA LEU A 56 -5.11 -13.35 5.14
C LEU A 56 -6.60 -13.56 4.90
N GLN A 57 -7.29 -14.18 5.85
CA GLN A 57 -8.74 -14.41 5.76
C GLN A 57 -9.47 -13.17 6.26
N LEU A 58 -10.10 -12.43 5.33
CA LEU A 58 -10.90 -11.23 5.59
C LEU A 58 -12.33 -11.39 5.05
N GLY A 59 -12.76 -12.64 4.82
CA GLY A 59 -14.03 -12.94 4.16
C GLY A 59 -15.26 -12.62 5.03
N ASP A 60 -15.06 -12.57 6.34
CA ASP A 60 -16.00 -12.31 7.43
C ASP A 60 -15.70 -10.97 8.14
N GLN A 61 -14.83 -10.13 7.58
CA GLN A 61 -14.45 -8.85 8.18
C GLN A 61 -14.96 -7.67 7.36
N ASP A 62 -15.47 -6.67 8.06
CA ASP A 62 -15.74 -5.35 7.50
C ASP A 62 -14.41 -4.65 7.24
N VAL A 63 -14.25 -4.05 6.05
CA VAL A 63 -13.05 -3.29 5.67
C VAL A 63 -13.46 -1.89 5.23
N TYR A 64 -12.92 -0.90 5.94
CA TYR A 64 -13.06 0.51 5.62
C TYR A 64 -11.71 1.06 5.20
N LEU A 65 -11.67 1.78 4.08
CA LEU A 65 -10.48 2.40 3.52
C LEU A 65 -10.73 3.90 3.31
N ASN A 66 -9.78 4.74 3.72
CA ASN A 66 -9.86 6.19 3.59
C ASN A 66 -8.55 6.78 3.07
N ALA A 67 -8.62 7.66 2.08
CA ALA A 67 -7.51 8.51 1.69
C ALA A 67 -7.53 9.77 2.57
N VAL A 68 -6.47 9.98 3.35
CA VAL A 68 -6.37 11.14 4.25
C VAL A 68 -6.29 12.44 3.44
N GLY A 69 -6.90 13.50 3.97
CA GLY A 69 -6.90 14.81 3.33
C GLY A 69 -7.99 15.01 2.28
N GLY A 70 -8.92 14.05 2.12
CA GLY A 70 -10.03 14.15 1.17
C GLY A 70 -9.60 14.04 -0.30
N VAL A 71 -8.39 13.51 -0.53
CA VAL A 71 -7.82 13.31 -1.87
C VAL A 71 -8.53 12.14 -2.58
N ARG A 72 -8.67 12.25 -3.91
CA ARG A 72 -9.09 11.14 -4.76
C ARG A 72 -7.87 10.50 -5.41
N VAL A 73 -7.73 9.20 -5.23
CA VAL A 73 -6.62 8.41 -5.76
C VAL A 73 -7.13 7.57 -6.93
N GLU A 74 -6.80 8.01 -8.14
CA GLU A 74 -7.29 7.42 -9.40
C GLU A 74 -6.15 6.70 -10.16
N GLU A 75 -5.22 6.07 -9.45
CA GLU A 75 -4.17 5.26 -10.06
C GLU A 75 -3.84 3.98 -9.26
N THR A 76 -3.23 3.04 -9.97
CA THR A 76 -2.93 1.69 -9.48
C THR A 76 -1.67 1.60 -8.63
N SER A 77 -0.81 2.63 -8.62
CA SER A 77 0.39 2.62 -7.78
C SER A 77 0.11 2.63 -6.27
N SER A 78 -1.13 2.91 -5.89
CA SER A 78 -1.62 2.90 -4.51
C SER A 78 -1.86 1.50 -3.95
N ASP A 79 -1.99 0.47 -4.80
CA ASP A 79 -2.46 -0.85 -4.40
C ASP A 79 -1.64 -1.47 -3.26
N LEU A 80 -0.30 -1.42 -3.38
CA LEU A 80 0.59 -1.96 -2.36
C LEU A 80 0.37 -1.29 -1.00
N ALA A 81 0.19 0.04 -1.00
CA ALA A 81 -0.05 0.79 0.23
C ALA A 81 -1.40 0.47 0.87
N VAL A 82 -2.44 0.34 0.05
CA VAL A 82 -3.78 -0.08 0.49
C VAL A 82 -3.70 -1.45 1.16
N LEU A 83 -3.03 -2.43 0.54
CA LEU A 83 -2.87 -3.75 1.14
C LEU A 83 -2.08 -3.71 2.44
N LEU A 84 -0.97 -2.95 2.49
CA LEU A 84 -0.17 -2.80 3.71
C LEU A 84 -0.96 -2.17 4.85
N ALA A 85 -1.77 -1.14 4.58
CA ALA A 85 -2.66 -0.55 5.58
C ALA A 85 -3.68 -1.58 6.09
N VAL A 86 -4.32 -2.35 5.20
CA VAL A 86 -5.26 -3.42 5.58
C VAL A 86 -4.57 -4.49 6.43
N ILE A 87 -3.39 -4.96 6.04
CA ILE A 87 -2.62 -5.96 6.81
C ILE A 87 -2.26 -5.40 8.19
N SER A 88 -1.83 -4.14 8.26
CA SER A 88 -1.51 -3.46 9.52
C SER A 88 -2.72 -3.38 10.46
N SER A 89 -3.90 -3.08 9.91
CA SER A 89 -5.15 -3.03 10.66
C SER A 89 -5.58 -4.41 11.16
N ALA A 90 -5.68 -5.39 10.26
CA ALA A 90 -6.11 -6.75 10.57
C ALA A 90 -5.20 -7.48 11.56
N ARG A 91 -3.90 -7.18 11.55
CA ARG A 91 -2.93 -7.76 12.50
C ARG A 91 -2.75 -6.92 13.76
N ASN A 92 -3.40 -5.76 13.86
CA ASN A 92 -3.23 -4.79 14.93
C ASN A 92 -1.74 -4.47 15.25
N ARG A 93 -0.92 -4.34 14.20
CA ARG A 93 0.53 -4.03 14.32
C ARG A 93 0.87 -2.84 13.44
N THR A 94 1.71 -1.92 13.92
CA THR A 94 2.04 -0.68 13.22
C THR A 94 3.25 -0.89 12.30
N LEU A 95 3.15 -0.43 11.06
CA LEU A 95 4.29 -0.35 10.15
C LEU A 95 5.20 0.83 10.53
N PRO A 96 6.50 0.82 10.17
CA PRO A 96 7.38 1.94 10.44
C PRO A 96 6.84 3.26 9.87
N SER A 97 6.81 4.32 10.68
CA SER A 97 6.29 5.63 10.25
C SER A 97 7.14 6.32 9.19
N ASP A 98 8.39 5.88 9.02
CA ASP A 98 9.35 6.34 8.03
C ASP A 98 9.36 5.48 6.75
N LEU A 99 8.40 4.56 6.61
CA LEU A 99 8.17 3.74 5.42
C LEU A 99 7.23 4.45 4.44
N ILE A 100 7.67 4.56 3.19
CA ILE A 100 6.80 4.86 2.06
C ILE A 100 6.70 3.64 1.14
N CYS A 101 5.62 3.52 0.38
CA CYS A 101 5.53 2.52 -0.66
C CYS A 101 4.73 2.98 -1.87
N PHE A 102 4.93 2.29 -2.98
CA PHE A 102 4.07 2.35 -4.16
C PHE A 102 4.23 1.06 -4.94
N GLY A 103 3.28 0.73 -5.80
CA GLY A 103 3.31 -0.46 -6.63
C GLY A 103 1.91 -0.91 -6.99
N GLU A 104 1.73 -1.33 -8.23
CA GLU A 104 0.48 -1.95 -8.69
C GLU A 104 0.48 -3.43 -8.33
N ILE A 105 -0.68 -3.94 -7.91
CA ILE A 105 -0.86 -5.34 -7.58
C ILE A 105 -1.67 -6.01 -8.68
N GLY A 106 -1.07 -7.01 -9.33
CA GLY A 106 -1.77 -7.85 -10.28
C GLY A 106 -2.54 -8.98 -9.61
N LEU A 107 -3.46 -9.59 -10.36
CA LEU A 107 -4.31 -10.67 -9.86
C LEU A 107 -3.55 -11.94 -9.49
N SER A 108 -2.32 -12.12 -10.02
CA SER A 108 -1.46 -13.23 -9.65
C SER A 108 -0.62 -12.96 -8.41
N GLY A 109 -0.80 -11.80 -7.76
CA GLY A 109 -0.06 -11.39 -6.57
C GLY A 109 1.26 -10.69 -6.91
N GLU A 110 1.57 -10.47 -8.18
CA GLU A 110 2.77 -9.80 -8.62
C GLU A 110 2.72 -8.29 -8.32
N VAL A 111 3.87 -7.72 -7.95
CA VAL A 111 4.05 -6.29 -7.71
C VAL A 111 4.68 -5.66 -8.95
N ARG A 112 3.90 -4.86 -9.67
CA ARG A 112 4.22 -4.32 -10.99
C ARG A 112 4.80 -2.91 -10.88
N PRO A 113 5.76 -2.55 -11.76
CA PRO A 113 6.34 -1.22 -11.77
C PRO A 113 5.32 -0.14 -12.11
N VAL A 114 5.57 1.05 -11.59
CA VAL A 114 4.77 2.26 -11.82
C VAL A 114 5.63 3.35 -12.45
N SER A 115 4.99 4.29 -13.13
CA SER A 115 5.68 5.43 -13.75
C SER A 115 6.35 6.34 -12.71
N TYR A 116 7.47 6.94 -13.10
CA TYR A 116 8.20 7.97 -12.34
C TYR A 116 8.65 7.52 -10.93
N GLY A 117 9.08 6.26 -10.79
CA GLY A 117 9.57 5.70 -9.52
C GLY A 117 10.67 6.55 -8.85
N PRO A 118 11.76 6.94 -9.55
CA PRO A 118 12.80 7.78 -8.97
C PRO A 118 12.28 9.13 -8.46
N GLU A 119 11.36 9.77 -9.19
CA GLU A 119 10.77 11.06 -8.81
C GLU A 119 9.91 10.92 -7.55
N ARG A 120 9.11 9.85 -7.45
CA ARG A 120 8.33 9.51 -6.25
C ARG A 120 9.24 9.34 -5.02
N LEU A 121 10.36 8.62 -5.18
CA LEU A 121 11.34 8.40 -4.11
C LEU A 121 12.05 9.70 -3.70
N ARG A 122 12.46 10.53 -4.65
CA ARG A 122 13.07 11.84 -4.36
C ARG A 122 12.13 12.74 -3.58
N GLU A 123 10.84 12.74 -3.90
CA GLU A 123 9.86 13.50 -3.11
C GLU A 123 9.74 12.96 -1.69
N ALA A 124 9.66 11.63 -1.54
CA ALA A 124 9.60 11.01 -0.22
C ALA A 124 10.81 11.36 0.67
N VAL A 125 12.02 11.42 0.12
CA VAL A 125 13.22 11.85 0.87
C VAL A 125 13.08 13.28 1.39
N LYS A 126 12.51 14.21 0.61
CA LYS A 126 12.31 15.61 1.06
C LYS A 126 11.38 15.70 2.27
N HIS A 127 10.44 14.76 2.40
CA HIS A 127 9.51 14.67 3.53
C HIS A 127 10.02 13.76 4.66
N GLY A 128 11.27 13.31 4.60
CA GLY A 128 11.94 12.61 5.70
C GLY A 128 11.72 11.09 5.74
N PHE A 129 11.15 10.49 4.69
CA PHE A 129 11.04 9.03 4.61
C PHE A 129 12.43 8.40 4.45
N LYS A 130 12.66 7.33 5.20
CA LYS A 130 13.95 6.62 5.25
C LYS A 130 13.91 5.25 4.62
N ARG A 131 12.72 4.64 4.51
CA ARG A 131 12.52 3.32 3.93
C ARG A 131 11.51 3.43 2.80
N ALA A 132 11.77 2.74 1.70
CA ALA A 132 10.80 2.60 0.63
C ALA A 132 10.58 1.13 0.27
N LEU A 133 9.32 0.69 0.16
CA LEU A 133 8.97 -0.60 -0.42
C LEU A 133 8.41 -0.38 -1.84
N VAL A 134 9.09 -0.91 -2.85
CA VAL A 134 8.79 -0.61 -4.26
C VAL A 134 8.82 -1.86 -5.14
N PRO A 135 8.21 -1.83 -6.34
CA PRO A 135 8.35 -2.92 -7.30
C PRO A 135 9.83 -3.06 -7.67
N LYS A 136 10.33 -4.28 -7.85
CA LYS A 136 11.74 -4.52 -8.18
C LYS A 136 12.23 -3.75 -9.41
N ALA A 137 11.37 -3.58 -10.40
CA ALA A 137 11.68 -2.82 -11.62
C ALA A 137 11.71 -1.29 -11.41
N ASN A 138 11.25 -0.77 -10.26
CA ASN A 138 11.43 0.63 -9.84
C ASN A 138 12.64 0.83 -8.91
N LEU A 139 13.44 -0.20 -8.62
CA LEU A 139 14.66 -0.05 -7.84
C LEU A 139 15.57 1.00 -8.53
N PRO A 140 15.96 2.08 -7.86
CA PRO A 140 16.75 3.12 -8.48
C PRO A 140 18.16 2.62 -8.79
N LYS A 141 18.73 3.09 -9.90
CA LYS A 141 20.11 2.77 -10.30
C LYS A 141 21.16 3.48 -9.45
N GLU A 142 20.77 4.63 -8.89
CA GLU A 142 21.60 5.47 -8.06
C GLU A 142 20.96 5.59 -6.68
N GLN A 143 21.79 5.80 -5.66
CA GLN A 143 21.33 6.04 -4.30
C GLN A 143 20.47 7.33 -4.25
N ILE A 144 19.29 7.26 -3.64
CA ILE A 144 18.38 8.41 -3.49
C ILE A 144 18.44 8.90 -2.03
N GLY A 145 19.30 9.88 -1.77
CA GLY A 145 19.57 10.36 -0.40
C GLY A 145 20.02 9.22 0.52
N ASP A 146 19.64 9.27 1.79
CA ASP A 146 19.95 8.21 2.77
C ASP A 146 18.86 7.12 2.85
N MET A 147 17.99 7.03 1.84
CA MET A 147 16.85 6.10 1.85
C MET A 147 17.28 4.66 1.57
N SER A 148 16.81 3.72 2.37
CA SER A 148 16.89 2.29 2.07
C SER A 148 15.69 1.86 1.21
N VAL A 149 15.98 1.39 0.00
CA VAL A 149 14.94 0.96 -0.95
C VAL A 149 14.88 -0.56 -0.98
N HIS A 150 13.72 -1.11 -0.64
CA HIS A 150 13.41 -2.52 -0.54
C HIS A 150 12.57 -2.96 -1.75
N PRO A 151 13.15 -3.68 -2.72
CA PRO A 151 12.42 -4.15 -3.89
C PRO A 151 11.59 -5.39 -3.57
N VAL A 152 10.38 -5.46 -4.13
CA VAL A 152 9.50 -6.65 -4.08
C VAL A 152 9.04 -7.06 -5.48
N GLN A 153 8.85 -8.37 -5.70
CA GLN A 153 8.29 -8.89 -6.96
C GLN A 153 6.89 -9.46 -6.76
N HIS A 154 6.58 -9.90 -5.55
CA HIS A 154 5.32 -10.52 -5.21
C HIS A 154 4.81 -10.03 -3.85
N LEU A 155 3.49 -10.06 -3.65
CA LEU A 155 2.85 -9.66 -2.39
C LEU A 155 3.40 -10.45 -1.19
N SER A 156 3.75 -11.72 -1.40
CA SER A 156 4.38 -12.56 -0.37
C SER A 156 5.77 -12.06 0.04
N ASP A 157 6.52 -11.40 -0.84
CA ASP A 157 7.81 -10.77 -0.49
C ASP A 157 7.57 -9.58 0.44
N ALA A 158 6.59 -8.73 0.10
CA ALA A 158 6.19 -7.60 0.93
C ALA A 158 5.74 -8.09 2.32
N MET A 159 4.93 -9.14 2.37
CA MET A 159 4.44 -9.74 3.61
C MET A 159 5.55 -10.24 4.53
N LYS A 160 6.61 -10.85 3.97
CA LYS A 160 7.78 -11.28 4.74
C LYS A 160 8.57 -10.10 5.29
N LEU A 161 8.85 -9.11 4.44
CA LEU A 161 9.62 -7.92 4.84
C LEU A 161 8.94 -7.15 5.97
N ILE A 162 7.62 -6.94 5.87
CA ILE A 162 6.91 -6.19 6.91
C ILE A 162 6.76 -6.97 8.22
N GLN A 163 6.82 -8.32 8.20
CA GLN A 163 6.76 -9.10 9.44
C GLN A 163 7.92 -8.78 10.37
N ASP A 164 9.10 -8.50 9.81
CA ASP A 164 10.31 -8.10 10.53
C ASP A 164 10.27 -6.66 11.02
N TRP A 165 9.36 -5.83 10.48
CA TRP A 165 9.23 -4.41 10.82
C TRP A 165 8.10 -4.08 11.79
N MET A 166 7.11 -4.96 11.87
CA MET A 166 5.95 -4.86 12.76
C MET A 166 6.28 -5.36 14.16
#